data_AF-A0A949ELP2-F1
#
_entry.id   AF-A0A949ELP2-F1
#
_cell.length_a   1.000
_cell.length_b   1.000
_cell.length_c   1.000
_cell.angle_alpha   90.00
_cell.angle_beta   90.00
_cell.angle_gamma   90.00
#
_symmetry.space_group_name_H-M   'P 1'
#
loop_
_entity.id
_entity.type
_entity.pdbx_description
1 polymer ?
#
loop_
_entity_poly.entity_id
_entity_poly.type
_entity_poly.pdbx_seq_one_letter_code
_entity_poly.pdbx_strand_id
1 'polypeptide(L)'
;MKNTFFRYFQILVFASILLCNNISVAQVSTPLLLPNTLIKPSTAYHPPLLKGMIFQENNPFQIDFVVDSGEDYLDDTDLKIAIDKLSYYFLSALAIPEDEMWVNLSPYEQNRIIPTTLGRTAMGHDLLAQDYTLKQLSSSMLHPDLEFGQKFWDTIYGNLIEKYGTMDIPLNTFHKIWIVPEKAVVDIQNNSIFIRSAKLKVMLEDDYLALEANQNRTDHGVGEVSDKELDKVRELSTELIRDV
;
A
#
# COMPACT_ATOMS: atom_id res chain seq x y z
N MET A 1 22.50 -14.57 56.41
CA MET A 1 22.57 -15.21 55.07
C MET A 1 21.23 -15.23 54.32
N LYS A 2 20.07 -15.51 54.96
CA LYS A 2 18.77 -15.56 54.25
C LYS A 2 18.30 -14.23 53.64
N ASN A 3 18.53 -13.09 54.29
CA ASN A 3 18.09 -11.78 53.76
C ASN A 3 18.92 -11.27 52.57
N THR A 4 20.19 -11.68 52.46
CA THR A 4 21.06 -11.29 51.34
C THR A 4 20.66 -12.04 50.07
N PHE A 5 20.31 -13.32 50.19
CA PHE A 5 19.84 -14.15 49.08
C PHE A 5 18.51 -13.64 48.51
N PHE A 6 17.59 -13.21 49.38
CA PHE A 6 16.30 -12.65 48.96
C PHE A 6 16.45 -11.31 48.22
N ARG A 7 17.41 -10.46 48.63
CA ARG A 7 17.75 -9.23 47.92
C ARG A 7 18.36 -9.48 46.55
N TYR A 8 19.27 -10.45 46.42
CA TYR A 8 19.83 -10.82 45.11
C TYR A 8 18.77 -11.43 44.19
N PHE A 9 17.84 -12.21 44.72
CA PHE A 9 16.71 -12.75 43.96
C PHE A 9 15.77 -11.64 43.46
N GLN A 10 15.44 -10.66 44.30
CA GLN A 10 14.63 -9.50 43.88
C GLN A 10 15.32 -8.64 42.82
N ILE A 11 16.64 -8.44 42.92
CA ILE A 11 17.42 -7.71 41.90
C ILE A 11 17.49 -8.50 40.59
N LEU A 12 17.61 -9.83 40.64
CA LEU A 12 17.61 -10.70 39.45
C LEU A 12 16.25 -10.69 38.74
N VAL A 13 15.15 -10.70 39.49
CA VAL A 13 13.79 -10.59 38.94
C VAL A 13 13.53 -9.20 38.35
N PHE A 14 14.02 -8.13 38.97
CA PHE A 14 13.93 -6.78 38.40
C PHE A 14 14.82 -6.60 37.15
N ALA A 15 16.01 -7.20 37.14
CA ALA A 15 16.91 -7.18 35.98
C ALA A 15 16.37 -8.03 34.81
N SER A 16 15.65 -9.13 35.07
CA SER A 16 14.99 -9.91 34.01
C SER A 16 13.79 -9.18 33.42
N ILE A 17 13.09 -8.35 34.20
CA ILE A 17 11.98 -7.51 33.69
C ILE A 17 12.52 -6.37 32.81
N LEU A 18 13.72 -5.84 33.09
CA LEU A 18 14.35 -4.80 32.26
C LEU A 18 15.04 -5.33 31.00
N LEU A 19 15.49 -6.60 31.01
CA LEU A 19 16.11 -7.28 29.85
C LEU A 19 15.09 -8.00 28.95
N CYS A 20 13.85 -8.18 29.42
CA CYS A 20 12.70 -8.57 28.60
C CYS A 20 11.89 -7.35 28.13
N ASN A 21 12.54 -6.23 27.80
CA ASN A 21 12.03 -5.41 26.71
C ASN A 21 12.46 -6.07 25.40
N ASN A 22 11.94 -7.27 25.14
CA ASN A 22 11.73 -7.64 23.76
C ASN A 22 10.71 -6.63 23.28
N ILE A 23 11.21 -5.73 22.43
CA ILE A 23 10.43 -4.87 21.59
C ILE A 23 9.32 -5.75 21.02
N SER A 24 8.13 -5.65 21.61
CA SER A 24 6.90 -6.00 20.91
C SER A 24 6.80 -4.95 19.83
N VAL A 25 7.46 -5.21 18.69
CA VAL A 25 7.09 -4.60 17.42
C VAL A 25 5.89 -5.39 16.91
N ALA A 26 4.82 -5.34 17.69
CA ALA A 26 3.48 -5.41 17.13
C ALA A 26 3.32 -4.14 16.29
N GLN A 27 2.76 -4.29 15.10
CA GLN A 27 2.82 -3.35 13.98
C GLN A 27 2.27 -1.95 14.31
N VAL A 28 3.10 -1.11 14.91
CA VAL A 28 3.03 0.35 14.85
C VAL A 28 4.05 0.75 13.80
N SER A 29 3.60 0.86 12.55
CA SER A 29 4.39 1.25 11.37
C SER A 29 5.68 0.42 11.24
N THR A 30 5.67 -0.60 10.39
CA THR A 30 6.94 -1.16 9.89
C THR A 30 7.84 0.01 9.50
N PRO A 31 9.02 0.17 10.13
CA PRO A 31 9.88 1.30 9.81
C PRO A 31 10.14 1.24 8.31
N LEU A 32 9.84 2.34 7.62
CA LEU A 32 10.05 2.44 6.19
C LEU A 32 11.48 2.00 5.88
N LEU A 33 11.60 1.06 4.97
CA LEU A 33 12.92 0.58 4.56
C LEU A 33 13.70 1.74 3.95
N LEU A 34 15.01 1.74 4.17
CA LEU A 34 15.88 2.79 3.62
C LEU A 34 15.72 2.85 2.09
N PRO A 35 15.87 4.05 1.49
CA PRO A 35 15.91 4.18 0.04
C PRO A 35 16.93 3.21 -0.57
N ASN A 36 16.64 2.70 -1.76
CA ASN A 36 17.45 1.71 -2.49
C ASN A 36 17.57 0.33 -1.83
N THR A 37 16.77 0.02 -0.81
CA THR A 37 16.65 -1.35 -0.31
C THR A 37 15.91 -2.20 -1.33
N LEU A 38 16.54 -3.26 -1.84
CA LEU A 38 15.89 -4.23 -2.70
C LEU A 38 15.00 -5.17 -1.87
N ILE A 39 13.74 -5.31 -2.30
CA ILE A 39 12.73 -6.14 -1.65
C ILE A 39 12.17 -7.17 -2.61
N LYS A 40 11.70 -8.29 -2.06
CA LYS A 40 11.06 -9.37 -2.82
C LYS A 40 9.56 -9.40 -2.54
N PRO A 41 8.73 -9.87 -3.48
CA PRO A 41 7.33 -10.16 -3.20
C PRO A 41 7.21 -11.06 -1.97
N SER A 42 6.27 -10.75 -1.08
CA SER A 42 5.91 -11.67 -0.01
C SER A 42 5.18 -12.88 -0.59
N THR A 43 5.04 -13.94 0.19
CA THR A 43 4.03 -14.95 -0.09
C THR A 43 2.64 -14.31 -0.05
N ALA A 44 1.67 -14.94 -0.71
CA ALA A 44 0.27 -14.59 -0.54
C ALA A 44 -0.08 -14.67 0.95
N TYR A 45 -0.86 -13.70 1.42
CA TYR A 45 -1.14 -13.51 2.83
C TYR A 45 -2.50 -12.84 2.99
N HIS A 46 -3.28 -13.30 3.97
CA HIS A 46 -4.60 -12.77 4.28
C HIS A 46 -4.55 -11.96 5.58
N PRO A 47 -4.42 -10.61 5.52
CA PRO A 47 -4.41 -9.78 6.72
C PRO A 47 -5.78 -9.74 7.41
N PRO A 48 -5.84 -9.23 8.65
CA PRO A 48 -7.10 -8.83 9.24
C PRO A 48 -7.85 -7.81 8.35
N LEU A 49 -9.15 -8.03 8.13
CA LEU A 49 -9.96 -7.20 7.24
C LEU A 49 -11.28 -6.81 7.89
N LEU A 50 -11.69 -5.56 7.70
CA LEU A 50 -13.04 -5.15 8.04
C LEU A 50 -14.03 -5.81 7.08
N LYS A 51 -14.96 -6.61 7.61
CA LYS A 51 -15.97 -7.35 6.83
C LYS A 51 -17.36 -6.78 6.95
N GLY A 52 -17.62 -5.91 7.91
CA GLY A 52 -18.95 -5.33 8.06
C GLY A 52 -19.10 -4.49 9.31
N MET A 53 -20.32 -4.02 9.50
CA MET A 53 -20.73 -3.28 10.68
C MET A 53 -22.17 -3.57 11.02
N ILE A 54 -22.47 -3.54 12.31
CA ILE A 54 -23.80 -3.75 12.87
C ILE A 54 -24.13 -2.49 13.67
N PHE A 55 -25.23 -1.85 13.34
CA PHE A 55 -25.73 -0.73 14.12
C PHE A 55 -26.54 -1.26 15.31
N GLN A 56 -26.54 -0.54 16.42
CA GLN A 56 -27.36 -0.88 17.57
C GLN A 56 -28.73 -0.20 17.48
N GLU A 57 -29.82 -0.98 17.62
CA GLU A 57 -31.20 -0.48 17.44
C GLU A 57 -31.54 0.68 18.39
N ASN A 58 -31.05 0.61 19.62
CA ASN A 58 -31.30 1.59 20.66
C ASN A 58 -30.31 2.78 20.65
N ASN A 59 -29.22 2.68 19.89
CA ASN A 59 -28.22 3.73 19.76
C ASN A 59 -27.50 3.64 18.40
N PRO A 60 -27.99 4.34 17.35
CA PRO A 60 -27.44 4.23 16.01
C PRO A 60 -26.01 4.79 15.87
N PHE A 61 -25.50 5.53 16.88
CA PHE A 61 -24.11 5.98 16.94
C PHE A 61 -23.17 4.94 17.55
N GLN A 62 -23.71 3.85 18.10
CA GLN A 62 -22.94 2.69 18.52
C GLN A 62 -22.91 1.69 17.38
N ILE A 63 -21.70 1.52 16.82
CA ILE A 63 -21.42 0.67 15.67
C ILE A 63 -20.50 -0.44 16.14
N ASP A 64 -20.90 -1.68 15.94
CA ASP A 64 -20.03 -2.84 16.14
C ASP A 64 -19.41 -3.24 14.81
N PHE A 65 -18.08 -3.25 14.75
CA PHE A 65 -17.36 -3.67 13.56
C PHE A 65 -17.15 -5.18 13.56
N VAL A 66 -17.39 -5.80 12.40
CA VAL A 66 -17.12 -7.21 12.15
C VAL A 66 -15.81 -7.31 11.40
N VAL A 67 -14.80 -7.94 12.01
CA VAL A 67 -13.45 -8.05 11.46
C VAL A 67 -13.12 -9.54 11.28
N ASP A 68 -12.59 -9.87 10.10
CA ASP A 68 -11.91 -11.13 9.84
C ASP A 68 -10.49 -11.04 10.42
N SER A 69 -10.08 -12.01 11.22
CA SER A 69 -8.74 -12.04 11.81
C SER A 69 -7.66 -12.39 10.79
N GLY A 70 -8.02 -12.93 9.62
CA GLY A 70 -7.05 -13.38 8.64
C GLY A 70 -6.15 -14.50 9.16
N GLU A 71 -4.92 -14.56 8.67
CA GLU A 71 -3.90 -15.56 9.00
C GLU A 71 -3.02 -15.19 10.20
N ASP A 72 -3.14 -13.97 10.72
CA ASP A 72 -2.35 -13.56 11.88
C ASP A 72 -2.90 -14.20 13.15
N TYR A 73 -2.04 -14.94 13.85
CA TYR A 73 -2.29 -15.28 15.25
C TYR A 73 -1.95 -14.06 16.11
N LEU A 74 -2.90 -13.14 16.23
CA LEU A 74 -2.82 -12.00 17.15
C LEU A 74 -3.33 -12.43 18.52
N ASP A 75 -2.63 -12.02 19.58
CA ASP A 75 -3.23 -12.07 20.91
C ASP A 75 -4.36 -11.04 21.04
N ASP A 76 -5.14 -11.12 22.14
CA ASP A 76 -6.30 -10.25 22.33
C ASP A 76 -5.94 -8.75 22.31
N THR A 77 -4.70 -8.39 22.69
CA THR A 77 -4.25 -7.00 22.73
C THR A 77 -3.93 -6.51 21.32
N ASP A 78 -3.15 -7.28 20.57
CA ASP A 78 -2.76 -6.95 19.20
C ASP A 78 -3.96 -6.96 18.25
N LEU A 79 -4.89 -7.91 18.44
CA LEU A 79 -6.14 -7.95 17.70
C LEU A 79 -6.97 -6.70 17.95
N LYS A 80 -7.08 -6.25 19.21
CA LYS A 80 -7.80 -5.02 19.54
C LYS A 80 -7.15 -3.80 18.89
N ILE A 81 -5.83 -3.70 18.87
CA ILE A 81 -5.11 -2.62 18.19
C ILE A 81 -5.40 -2.63 16.68
N ALA A 82 -5.39 -3.80 16.04
CA ALA A 82 -5.70 -3.95 14.63
C ALA A 82 -7.16 -3.54 14.32
N ILE A 83 -8.12 -3.96 15.15
CA ILE A 83 -9.53 -3.58 15.02
C ILE A 83 -9.71 -2.08 15.20
N ASP A 84 -9.09 -1.48 16.22
CA ASP A 84 -9.14 -0.03 16.48
C ASP A 84 -8.59 0.73 15.26
N LYS A 85 -7.45 0.29 14.70
CA LYS A 85 -6.86 0.87 13.48
C LYS A 85 -7.79 0.78 12.27
N LEU A 86 -8.36 -0.38 11.99
CA LEU A 86 -9.32 -0.58 10.88
C LEU A 86 -10.57 0.27 11.06
N SER A 87 -11.05 0.41 12.29
CA SER A 87 -12.19 1.27 12.63
C SER A 87 -11.89 2.74 12.36
N TYR A 88 -10.70 3.22 12.76
CA TYR A 88 -10.26 4.58 12.44
C TYR A 88 -10.09 4.82 10.94
N TYR A 89 -9.64 3.81 10.18
CA TYR A 89 -9.55 3.92 8.73
C TYR A 89 -10.92 4.07 8.09
N PHE A 90 -11.88 3.26 8.52
CA PHE A 90 -13.24 3.37 8.05
C PHE A 90 -13.84 4.76 8.32
N LEU A 91 -13.69 5.26 9.56
CA LEU A 91 -14.18 6.59 9.93
C LEU A 91 -13.46 7.71 9.17
N SER A 92 -12.14 7.55 8.92
CA SER A 92 -11.38 8.49 8.09
C SER A 92 -11.93 8.51 6.66
N ALA A 93 -12.16 7.35 6.06
CA ALA A 93 -12.72 7.25 4.71
C ALA A 93 -14.14 7.84 4.59
N LEU A 94 -14.93 7.86 5.68
CA LEU A 94 -16.23 8.54 5.70
C LEU A 94 -16.13 10.07 5.83
N ALA A 95 -15.06 10.56 6.44
CA ALA A 95 -14.89 11.99 6.75
C ALA A 95 -14.12 12.75 5.66
N ILE A 96 -13.28 12.06 4.87
CA ILE A 96 -12.47 12.67 3.82
C ILE A 96 -13.26 12.73 2.51
N PRO A 97 -13.31 13.89 1.81
CA PRO A 97 -13.89 14.01 0.48
C PRO A 97 -13.28 13.03 -0.53
N GLU A 98 -14.09 12.49 -1.45
CA GLU A 98 -13.65 11.48 -2.43
C GLU A 98 -12.49 11.99 -3.30
N ASP A 99 -12.51 13.26 -3.69
CA ASP A 99 -11.48 13.94 -4.47
C ASP A 99 -10.16 14.19 -3.70
N GLU A 100 -10.18 13.98 -2.38
CA GLU A 100 -8.99 14.03 -1.51
C GLU A 100 -8.48 12.64 -1.11
N MET A 101 -9.09 11.55 -1.61
CA MET A 101 -8.71 10.17 -1.29
C MET A 101 -7.61 9.61 -2.21
N TRP A 102 -6.44 10.26 -2.24
CA TRP A 102 -5.30 9.82 -3.04
C TRP A 102 -3.94 10.13 -2.40
N VAL A 103 -2.91 9.37 -2.82
CA VAL A 103 -1.51 9.58 -2.47
C VAL A 103 -0.65 9.46 -3.73
N ASN A 104 0.49 10.15 -3.78
CA ASN A 104 1.38 10.16 -4.94
C ASN A 104 2.83 10.47 -4.55
N LEU A 105 3.72 9.48 -4.57
CA LEU A 105 5.18 9.73 -4.45
C LEU A 105 5.86 9.79 -5.83
N SER A 106 5.34 10.53 -6.80
CA SER A 106 6.01 10.69 -8.09
C SER A 106 7.21 11.64 -7.97
N PRO A 107 8.39 11.29 -8.50
CA PRO A 107 9.57 12.16 -8.44
C PRO A 107 9.37 13.49 -9.19
N TYR A 108 8.45 13.53 -10.15
CA TYR A 108 8.11 14.72 -10.95
C TYR A 108 7.07 15.62 -10.28
N GLU A 109 6.42 15.17 -9.20
CA GLU A 109 5.31 15.86 -8.54
C GLU A 109 5.60 16.11 -7.05
N GLN A 110 6.76 16.70 -6.77
CA GLN A 110 7.26 16.89 -5.40
C GLN A 110 6.31 17.67 -4.47
N ASN A 111 5.47 18.54 -5.03
CA ASN A 111 4.51 19.35 -4.27
C ASN A 111 3.11 18.73 -4.18
N ARG A 112 2.90 17.54 -4.76
CA ARG A 112 1.60 16.87 -4.84
C ARG A 112 1.72 15.45 -4.33
N ILE A 113 1.93 15.34 -3.02
CA ILE A 113 2.19 14.05 -2.35
C ILE A 113 0.92 13.44 -1.76
N ILE A 114 0.17 14.23 -1.01
CA ILE A 114 -1.04 13.80 -0.31
C ILE A 114 -1.86 15.04 0.04
N PRO A 115 -3.20 15.01 -0.06
CA PRO A 115 -4.06 16.09 0.43
C PRO A 115 -3.84 16.33 1.93
N THR A 116 -3.92 17.59 2.35
CA THR A 116 -3.62 17.97 3.76
C THR A 116 -4.58 17.32 4.75
N THR A 117 -5.84 17.14 4.38
CA THR A 117 -6.87 16.47 5.19
C THR A 117 -6.53 15.00 5.40
N LEU A 118 -6.29 14.25 4.31
CA LEU A 118 -5.93 12.85 4.36
C LEU A 118 -4.59 12.64 5.08
N GLY A 119 -3.59 13.49 4.82
CA GLY A 119 -2.26 13.43 5.41
C GLY A 119 -2.19 13.74 6.91
N ARG A 120 -3.31 14.14 7.54
CA ARG A 120 -3.44 14.26 9.00
C ARG A 120 -4.03 13.01 9.66
N THR A 121 -4.42 12.02 8.87
CA THR A 121 -5.00 10.76 9.34
C THR A 121 -3.97 9.65 9.35
N ALA A 122 -4.11 8.68 10.26
CA ALA A 122 -3.29 7.47 10.25
C ALA A 122 -3.48 6.66 8.94
N MET A 123 -4.66 6.74 8.33
CA MET A 123 -4.95 6.11 7.03
C MET A 123 -4.09 6.72 5.92
N GLY A 124 -4.01 8.05 5.84
CA GLY A 124 -3.20 8.74 4.83
C GLY A 124 -1.72 8.46 4.95
N HIS A 125 -1.18 8.44 6.18
CA HIS A 125 0.22 8.09 6.42
C HIS A 125 0.55 6.67 5.96
N ASP A 126 -0.31 5.70 6.28
CA ASP A 126 -0.08 4.31 5.89
C ASP A 126 -0.31 4.09 4.39
N LEU A 127 -1.29 4.76 3.76
CA LEU A 127 -1.43 4.74 2.30
C LEU A 127 -0.16 5.24 1.61
N LEU A 128 0.43 6.32 2.12
CA LEU A 128 1.68 6.87 1.59
C LEU A 128 2.86 5.91 1.81
N ALA A 129 2.93 5.26 2.96
CA ALA A 129 3.91 4.22 3.24
C ALA A 129 3.78 3.04 2.26
N GLN A 130 2.56 2.63 1.94
CA GLN A 130 2.31 1.55 0.98
C GLN A 130 2.68 1.94 -0.45
N ASP A 131 2.45 3.19 -0.87
CA ASP A 131 2.94 3.70 -2.16
C ASP A 131 4.48 3.68 -2.23
N TYR A 132 5.16 4.02 -1.12
CA TYR A 132 6.62 3.90 -1.04
C TYR A 132 7.09 2.45 -1.18
N THR A 133 6.47 1.51 -0.46
CA THR A 133 6.79 0.07 -0.58
C THR A 133 6.50 -0.46 -1.98
N LEU A 134 5.41 -0.04 -2.62
CA LEU A 134 5.10 -0.39 -4.02
C LEU A 134 6.20 0.08 -4.97
N LYS A 135 6.74 1.28 -4.78
CA LYS A 135 7.87 1.81 -5.58
C LYS A 135 9.15 1.04 -5.35
N GLN A 136 9.47 0.69 -4.10
CA GLN A 136 10.61 -0.16 -3.80
C GLN A 136 10.47 -1.54 -4.45
N LEU A 137 9.28 -2.13 -4.40
CA LEU A 137 9.02 -3.43 -5.00
C LEU A 137 9.17 -3.36 -6.52
N SER A 138 8.58 -2.35 -7.15
CA SER A 138 8.66 -2.15 -8.61
C SER A 138 10.11 -1.97 -9.07
N SER A 139 10.87 -1.13 -8.37
CA SER A 139 12.32 -0.95 -8.63
C SER A 139 13.10 -2.26 -8.48
N SER A 140 12.78 -3.04 -7.44
CA SER A 140 13.42 -4.33 -7.21
C SER A 140 13.13 -5.33 -8.32
N MET A 141 11.88 -5.42 -8.78
CA MET A 141 11.47 -6.31 -9.86
C MET A 141 12.17 -5.98 -11.19
N LEU A 142 12.54 -4.72 -11.41
CA LEU A 142 13.27 -4.25 -12.60
C LEU A 142 14.79 -4.24 -12.42
N HIS A 143 15.31 -4.61 -11.25
CA HIS A 143 16.73 -4.50 -10.97
C HIS A 143 17.54 -5.56 -11.75
N PRO A 144 18.51 -5.18 -12.59
CA PRO A 144 19.21 -6.11 -13.49
C PRO A 144 20.07 -7.16 -12.76
N ASP A 145 20.40 -6.94 -11.48
CA ASP A 145 21.12 -7.95 -10.69
C ASP A 145 20.21 -9.04 -10.11
N LEU A 146 18.88 -8.88 -10.19
CA LEU A 146 17.91 -9.88 -9.72
C LEU A 146 17.40 -10.71 -10.91
N GLU A 147 17.11 -11.99 -10.66
CA GLU A 147 16.65 -12.94 -11.67
C GLU A 147 15.43 -12.43 -12.47
N PHE A 148 14.44 -11.85 -11.78
CA PHE A 148 13.27 -11.24 -12.44
C PHE A 148 13.65 -10.07 -13.34
N GLY A 149 14.54 -9.19 -12.88
CA GLY A 149 14.99 -8.04 -13.66
C GLY A 149 15.82 -8.45 -14.87
N GLN A 150 16.72 -9.44 -14.72
CA GLN A 150 17.48 -10.00 -15.85
C GLN A 150 16.52 -10.50 -16.94
N LYS A 151 15.56 -11.35 -16.56
CA LYS A 151 14.58 -11.89 -17.50
C LYS A 151 13.75 -10.77 -18.17
N PHE A 152 13.35 -9.77 -17.40
CA PHE A 152 12.64 -8.61 -17.93
C PHE A 152 13.47 -7.89 -18.99
N TRP A 153 14.71 -7.50 -18.67
CA TRP A 153 15.59 -6.78 -19.59
C TRP A 153 15.98 -7.63 -20.80
N ASP A 154 16.25 -8.92 -20.64
CA ASP A 154 16.53 -9.84 -21.74
C ASP A 154 15.35 -9.90 -22.73
N THR A 155 14.11 -9.93 -22.21
CA THR A 155 12.89 -9.94 -23.04
C THR A 155 12.74 -8.62 -23.78
N ILE A 156 12.91 -7.49 -23.10
CA ILE A 156 12.81 -6.15 -23.70
C ILE A 156 13.86 -5.96 -24.81
N TYR A 157 15.12 -6.28 -24.53
CA TYR A 157 16.19 -6.15 -25.53
C TYR A 157 16.00 -7.13 -26.70
N GLY A 158 15.51 -8.35 -26.44
CA GLY A 158 15.11 -9.29 -27.48
C GLY A 158 14.05 -8.72 -28.42
N ASN A 159 12.97 -8.16 -27.85
CA ASN A 159 11.89 -7.53 -28.61
C ASN A 159 12.37 -6.30 -29.41
N LEU A 160 13.27 -5.50 -28.86
CA LEU A 160 13.86 -4.35 -29.57
C LEU A 160 14.69 -4.78 -30.78
N ILE A 161 15.51 -5.82 -30.65
CA ILE A 161 16.28 -6.37 -31.77
C ILE A 161 15.34 -6.95 -32.84
N GLU A 162 14.30 -7.68 -32.44
CA GLU A 162 13.35 -8.29 -33.37
C GLU A 162 12.54 -7.22 -34.14
N LYS A 163 12.01 -6.21 -33.45
CA LYS A 163 11.11 -5.20 -34.03
C LYS A 163 11.86 -4.07 -34.73
N TYR A 164 13.04 -3.68 -34.24
CA TYR A 164 13.76 -2.48 -34.68
C TYR A 164 15.21 -2.72 -35.10
N GLY A 165 15.76 -3.92 -34.90
CA GLY A 165 17.14 -4.27 -35.31
C GLY A 165 18.24 -3.60 -34.48
N THR A 166 17.91 -2.94 -33.37
CA THR A 166 18.86 -2.22 -32.51
C THR A 166 18.39 -2.21 -31.05
N MET A 167 19.34 -2.12 -30.12
CA MET A 167 19.08 -1.89 -28.68
C MET A 167 19.25 -0.42 -28.28
N ASP A 168 19.72 0.46 -29.17
CA ASP A 168 20.02 1.87 -28.89
C ASP A 168 18.77 2.77 -28.92
N ILE A 169 17.63 2.24 -28.46
CA ILE A 169 16.39 3.01 -28.32
C ILE A 169 16.28 3.40 -26.84
N PRO A 170 16.23 4.71 -26.52
CA PRO A 170 16.03 5.16 -25.15
C PRO A 170 14.71 4.59 -24.61
N LEU A 171 14.77 3.92 -23.46
CA LEU A 171 13.59 3.40 -22.77
C LEU A 171 13.36 4.19 -21.49
N ASN A 172 12.10 4.57 -21.25
CA ASN A 172 11.68 5.04 -19.95
C ASN A 172 11.10 3.86 -19.18
N THR A 173 11.79 3.41 -18.13
CA THR A 173 11.30 2.33 -17.26
C THR A 173 10.65 2.83 -15.98
N PHE A 174 10.54 4.14 -15.82
CA PHE A 174 9.75 4.72 -14.75
C PHE A 174 8.28 4.80 -15.17
N HIS A 175 7.49 3.83 -14.74
CA HIS A 175 6.04 3.82 -14.94
C HIS A 175 5.33 4.18 -13.65
N LYS A 176 4.42 5.16 -13.72
CA LYS A 176 3.48 5.38 -12.62
C LYS A 176 2.49 4.22 -12.58
N ILE A 177 2.41 3.58 -11.42
CA ILE A 177 1.47 2.50 -11.14
C ILE A 177 0.37 3.06 -10.27
N TRP A 178 -0.87 2.93 -10.74
CA TRP A 178 -2.07 3.35 -10.03
C TRP A 178 -2.79 2.14 -9.46
N ILE A 179 -3.19 2.22 -8.19
CA ILE A 179 -4.08 1.25 -7.56
C ILE A 179 -5.40 1.94 -7.27
N VAL A 180 -6.46 1.53 -7.97
CA VAL A 180 -7.77 2.19 -7.90
C VAL A 180 -8.85 1.20 -7.45
N PRO A 181 -9.93 1.67 -6.79
CA PRO A 181 -11.10 0.85 -6.53
C PRO A 181 -11.72 0.35 -7.85
N GLU A 182 -11.97 -0.96 -7.95
CA GLU A 182 -12.65 -1.54 -9.11
C GLU A 182 -14.12 -1.80 -8.81
N LYS A 183 -14.40 -2.63 -7.81
CA LYS A 183 -15.76 -3.01 -7.44
C LYS A 183 -15.84 -3.39 -5.98
N ALA A 184 -16.88 -2.91 -5.31
CA ALA A 184 -17.32 -3.41 -4.01
C ALA A 184 -18.74 -3.97 -4.11
N VAL A 185 -19.01 -5.06 -3.41
CA VAL A 185 -20.34 -5.66 -3.26
C VAL A 185 -20.62 -5.74 -1.77
N VAL A 186 -21.68 -5.07 -1.35
CA VAL A 186 -22.16 -5.05 0.03
C VAL A 186 -23.51 -5.72 0.11
N ASP A 187 -23.77 -6.37 1.23
CA ASP A 187 -25.06 -7.00 1.56
C ASP A 187 -25.61 -6.32 2.81
N ILE A 188 -26.89 -5.93 2.76
CA ILE A 188 -27.56 -5.20 3.85
C ILE A 188 -28.69 -6.08 4.38
N GLN A 189 -28.65 -6.39 5.67
CA GLN A 189 -29.63 -7.23 6.34
C GLN A 189 -30.01 -6.60 7.67
N ASN A 190 -31.28 -6.20 7.80
CA ASN A 190 -31.80 -5.50 8.98
C ASN A 190 -30.94 -4.28 9.35
N ASN A 191 -30.21 -4.37 10.47
CA ASN A 191 -29.34 -3.31 10.99
C ASN A 191 -27.84 -3.60 10.74
N SER A 192 -27.53 -4.47 9.79
CA SER A 192 -26.18 -4.96 9.53
C SER A 192 -25.79 -4.77 8.07
N ILE A 193 -24.52 -4.43 7.84
CA ILE A 193 -23.91 -4.27 6.53
C ILE A 193 -22.68 -5.16 6.46
N PHE A 194 -22.58 -5.99 5.42
CA PHE A 194 -21.46 -6.90 5.22
C PHE A 194 -20.80 -6.67 3.85
N ILE A 195 -19.48 -6.66 3.81
CA ILE A 195 -18.66 -6.56 2.60
C ILE A 195 -18.46 -7.97 2.05
N ARG A 196 -19.16 -8.29 0.96
CA ARG A 196 -19.07 -9.59 0.29
C ARG A 196 -17.80 -9.70 -0.54
N SER A 197 -17.46 -8.64 -1.28
CA SER A 197 -16.24 -8.56 -2.06
C SER A 197 -15.82 -7.10 -2.25
N ALA A 198 -14.54 -6.82 -2.13
CA ALA A 198 -13.95 -5.54 -2.52
C ALA A 198 -12.70 -5.84 -3.35
N LYS A 199 -12.58 -5.23 -4.52
CA LYS A 199 -11.47 -5.46 -5.44
C LYS A 199 -10.86 -4.13 -5.86
N LEU A 200 -9.54 -4.11 -5.85
CA LEU A 200 -8.72 -3.04 -6.41
C LEU A 200 -8.19 -3.49 -7.77
N LYS A 201 -7.95 -2.52 -8.65
CA LYS A 201 -7.34 -2.71 -9.95
C LYS A 201 -6.02 -1.96 -10.00
N VAL A 202 -5.00 -2.62 -10.55
CA VAL A 202 -3.70 -2.02 -10.84
C VAL A 202 -3.70 -1.56 -12.29
N MET A 203 -3.26 -0.33 -12.55
CA MET A 203 -3.27 0.29 -13.88
C MET A 203 -1.95 1.04 -14.10
N LEU A 204 -1.47 1.05 -15.34
CA LEU A 204 -0.39 1.95 -15.76
C LEU A 204 -0.94 3.36 -15.98
N GLU A 205 -0.05 4.36 -16.02
CA GLU A 205 -0.43 5.77 -16.20
C GLU A 205 -1.36 6.00 -17.40
N ASP A 206 -1.03 5.43 -18.57
CA ASP A 206 -1.83 5.63 -19.78
C ASP A 206 -3.25 5.03 -19.65
N ASP A 207 -3.39 3.87 -18.99
CA ASP A 207 -4.70 3.26 -18.73
C ASP A 207 -5.53 4.07 -17.74
N TYR A 208 -4.87 4.63 -16.72
CA TYR A 208 -5.52 5.48 -15.73
C TYR A 208 -6.02 6.79 -16.36
N LEU A 209 -5.18 7.46 -17.15
CA LEU A 209 -5.55 8.70 -17.86
C LEU A 209 -6.70 8.46 -18.84
N ALA A 210 -6.69 7.33 -19.55
CA ALA A 210 -7.81 6.94 -20.42
C ALA A 210 -9.11 6.71 -19.63
N LEU A 211 -9.02 6.13 -18.42
CA LEU A 211 -10.18 5.93 -17.55
C LEU A 211 -10.74 7.26 -17.04
N GLU A 212 -9.89 8.16 -16.54
CA GLU A 212 -10.30 9.49 -16.04
C GLU A 212 -10.98 10.32 -17.12
N ALA A 213 -10.40 10.37 -18.32
CA ALA A 213 -10.97 11.08 -19.46
C ALA A 213 -12.38 10.58 -19.81
N ASN A 214 -12.62 9.27 -19.70
CA ASN A 214 -13.96 8.69 -19.92
C ASN A 214 -14.95 8.99 -18.78
N GLN A 215 -14.46 9.28 -17.57
CA GLN A 215 -15.28 9.58 -16.40
C GLN A 215 -15.52 11.07 -16.17
N ASN A 216 -15.03 11.95 -17.05
CA ASN A 216 -15.05 13.41 -16.89
C ASN A 216 -14.45 13.89 -15.55
N ARG A 217 -13.51 13.13 -14.98
CA ARG A 217 -12.72 13.53 -13.81
C ARG A 217 -11.41 14.12 -14.35
N THR A 218 -11.14 15.40 -14.09
CA THR A 218 -9.90 16.08 -14.51
C THR A 218 -9.02 16.48 -13.33
N ASP A 219 -9.43 16.16 -12.11
CA ASP A 219 -8.86 16.74 -10.89
C ASP A 219 -7.66 15.97 -10.34
N HIS A 220 -7.38 14.75 -10.82
CA HIS A 220 -6.19 14.01 -10.41
C HIS A 220 -4.98 14.24 -11.32
N GLY A 221 -4.82 15.49 -11.79
CA GLY A 221 -3.54 16.14 -12.07
C GLY A 221 -2.63 15.38 -13.04
N VAL A 222 -2.73 15.76 -14.30
CA VAL A 222 -1.67 15.57 -15.28
C VAL A 222 -0.51 16.48 -14.84
N GLY A 223 0.63 15.90 -14.49
CA GLY A 223 1.87 16.68 -14.47
C GLY A 223 2.10 17.19 -15.88
N GLU A 224 2.08 18.51 -16.08
CA GLU A 224 2.46 19.16 -17.34
C GLU A 224 3.94 18.87 -17.61
N VAL A 225 4.24 17.76 -18.26
CA VAL A 225 5.51 17.60 -18.98
C VAL A 225 5.15 17.47 -20.44
N SER A 226 5.02 18.62 -21.09
CA SER A 226 4.79 18.73 -22.52
C SER A 226 6.11 18.51 -23.26
N ASP A 227 6.40 17.26 -23.64
CA ASP A 227 7.38 17.01 -24.70
C ASP A 227 6.93 15.80 -25.53
N LYS A 228 6.53 16.06 -26.78
CA LYS A 228 6.01 15.05 -27.72
C LYS A 228 6.97 13.89 -27.97
N GLU A 229 8.27 14.09 -27.73
CA GLU A 229 9.28 13.04 -27.81
C GLU A 229 9.29 12.14 -26.56
N LEU A 230 9.06 12.70 -25.37
CA LEU A 230 8.88 11.93 -24.14
C LEU A 230 7.61 11.08 -24.19
N ASP A 231 6.53 11.62 -24.78
CA ASP A 231 5.28 10.89 -24.95
C ASP A 231 5.46 9.64 -25.83
N LYS A 232 6.19 9.76 -26.95
CA LYS A 232 6.48 8.63 -27.85
C LYS A 232 7.37 7.58 -27.19
N VAL A 233 8.40 8.00 -26.47
CA VAL A 233 9.27 7.09 -25.72
C VAL A 233 8.48 6.37 -24.63
N ARG A 234 7.57 7.07 -23.94
CA ARG A 234 6.70 6.49 -22.90
C ARG A 234 5.70 5.49 -23.48
N GLU A 235 5.04 5.82 -24.60
CA GLU A 235 4.09 4.94 -25.27
C GLU A 235 4.77 3.65 -25.74
N LEU A 236 5.95 3.77 -26.37
CA LEU A 236 6.74 2.62 -26.80
C LEU A 236 7.20 1.76 -25.60
N SER A 237 7.67 2.39 -24.53
CA SER A 237 8.09 1.67 -23.32
C SER A 237 6.91 0.95 -22.66
N THR A 238 5.73 1.57 -22.63
CA THR A 238 4.50 0.98 -22.08
C THR A 238 4.01 -0.20 -22.91
N GLU A 239 4.05 -0.12 -24.25
CA GLU A 239 3.74 -1.26 -25.14
C GLU A 239 4.66 -2.44 -24.84
N LEU A 240 5.98 -2.20 -24.80
CA LEU A 240 6.97 -3.25 -24.57
C LEU A 240 6.84 -3.93 -23.21
N ILE A 241 6.45 -3.18 -22.17
CA ILE A 241 6.29 -3.73 -20.81
C ILE A 241 5.01 -4.54 -20.65
N ARG A 242 3.95 -4.20 -21.39
CA ARG A 242 2.71 -4.98 -21.37
C ARG A 242 2.90 -6.40 -21.90
N ASP A 243 3.89 -6.60 -22.76
CA ASP A 243 4.16 -7.88 -23.41
C ASP A 243 5.05 -8.82 -22.57
N VAL A 244 5.54 -8.37 -21.40
CA VAL A 244 6.41 -9.15 -20.47
C VAL A 244 5.59 -9.72 -19.31
#